data_AF-A0A497PR37-F1
#
_entry.id   AF-A0A497PR37-F1
#
_cell.length_a   1.000
_cell.length_b   1.000
_cell.length_c   1.000
_cell.angle_alpha   90.00
_cell.angle_beta   90.00
_cell.angle_gamma   90.00
#
_symmetry.space_group_name_H-M   'P 1'
#
loop_
_entity.id
_entity.type
_entity.pdbx_description
1 polymer ?
#
loop_
_entity_poly.entity_id
_entity_poly.type
_entity_poly.pdbx_seq_one_letter_code
_entity_poly.pdbx_strand_id
1 'polypeptide(L)'
;MGYTFDKKTSFSIEGSRWRRLNPDGTYPAVDNHQGFLGTIDVSGLTASANMLYRLNGQGAFTTIVVDFTAMTFSDDTEATVAEVVTGLNLDSAFSAVFTASEDSTTERLKIVETADTATYLEFAPSTVDNITELLGLGAYSGNALGFGTHFIDCFDNSGALGLPKEIKDFEEIEIESGDGSTISMVTAALLKGLNPSLALNDESWELKELIMGGSNDQTVTGVSNRYTPPTGGQVYLPGFAGEVYEAKYDKGSNLRNNMTGYKRLNLNNCNGIEGDLNDEVKAWATYQYNLRVREYFISGTRYPGYTEDFLSLAEFDTLGITAG
;
A
#
# COMPACT_ATOMS: atom_id res chain seq x y z
N MET A 1 24.98 -19.87 -27.84
CA MET A 1 23.59 -19.51 -27.51
C MET A 1 23.62 -18.13 -26.88
N GLY A 2 23.28 -17.09 -27.64
CA GLY A 2 23.23 -15.73 -27.12
C GLY A 2 21.92 -15.54 -26.36
N TYR A 3 21.99 -15.28 -25.06
CA TYR A 3 20.86 -14.75 -24.33
C TYR A 3 20.61 -13.34 -24.86
N THR A 4 19.59 -13.15 -25.69
CA THR A 4 19.01 -11.81 -25.91
C THR A 4 18.41 -11.40 -24.57
N PHE A 5 19.19 -10.66 -23.80
CA PHE A 5 18.68 -9.82 -22.72
C PHE A 5 17.63 -8.90 -23.35
N ASP A 6 16.38 -9.07 -22.95
CA ASP A 6 15.36 -8.07 -23.21
C ASP A 6 15.75 -6.82 -22.42
N LYS A 7 16.31 -5.83 -23.10
CA LYS A 7 16.78 -4.58 -22.47
C LYS A 7 15.64 -3.67 -22.02
N LYS A 8 14.37 -4.13 -22.07
CA LYS A 8 13.18 -3.36 -21.73
C LYS A 8 12.28 -4.01 -20.67
N THR A 9 12.59 -5.19 -20.15
CA THR A 9 11.94 -5.65 -18.92
C THR A 9 12.17 -4.61 -17.82
N SER A 10 11.08 -4.09 -17.25
CA SER A 10 11.04 -3.08 -16.18
C SER A 10 11.25 -1.60 -16.55
N PHE A 11 11.26 -1.21 -17.84
CA PHE A 11 11.30 0.23 -18.20
C PHE A 11 9.92 0.92 -18.13
N SER A 12 8.83 0.17 -18.20
CA SER A 12 7.46 0.66 -18.01
C SER A 12 6.69 -0.33 -17.16
N ILE A 13 6.24 0.09 -15.99
CA ILE A 13 5.19 -0.62 -15.27
C ILE A 13 3.86 -0.19 -15.86
N GLU A 14 2.90 -1.11 -15.93
CA GLU A 14 1.55 -0.80 -16.42
C GLU A 14 0.66 -0.33 -15.26
N GLY A 15 1.03 -0.64 -14.03
CA GLY A 15 0.38 -0.11 -12.84
C GLY A 15 0.93 -0.73 -11.57
N SER A 16 0.52 -0.18 -10.43
CA SER A 16 0.87 -0.71 -9.12
C SER A 16 -0.18 -0.42 -8.05
N ARG A 17 -0.40 -1.37 -7.14
CA ARG A 17 -1.27 -1.23 -5.97
C ARG A 17 -0.41 -1.11 -4.73
N TRP A 18 -0.68 -0.13 -3.87
CA TRP A 18 0.05 0.10 -2.63
C TRP A 18 -0.91 0.12 -1.45
N ARG A 19 -0.61 -0.66 -0.42
CA ARG A 19 -1.47 -0.92 0.74
C ARG A 19 -0.69 -0.64 2.01
N ARG A 20 -1.21 0.20 2.90
CA ARG A 20 -0.58 0.37 4.22
C ARG A 20 -0.75 -0.92 5.02
N LEU A 21 0.28 -1.33 5.75
CA LEU A 21 0.14 -2.48 6.64
C LEU A 21 -0.73 -2.11 7.84
N ASN A 22 -1.47 -3.08 8.35
CA ASN A 22 -2.17 -2.91 9.61
C ASN A 22 -1.16 -2.63 10.74
N PRO A 23 -1.57 -1.99 11.85
CA PRO A 23 -0.66 -1.70 12.97
C PRO A 23 0.07 -2.91 13.57
N ASP A 24 -0.48 -4.11 13.42
CA ASP A 24 0.11 -5.39 13.84
C ASP A 24 1.05 -6.03 12.78
N GLY A 25 1.23 -5.36 11.64
CA GLY A 25 2.06 -5.83 10.53
C GLY A 25 1.36 -6.82 9.59
N THR A 26 0.07 -7.11 9.79
CA THR A 26 -0.70 -7.94 8.87
C THR A 26 -1.06 -7.21 7.58
N TYR A 27 -1.33 -7.98 6.53
CA TYR A 27 -1.68 -7.46 5.20
C TYR A 27 -3.18 -7.21 5.11
N PRO A 28 -3.63 -5.99 4.78
CA PRO A 28 -5.01 -5.79 4.40
C PRO A 28 -5.29 -6.52 3.08
N ALA A 29 -6.49 -7.08 2.95
CA ALA A 29 -6.92 -7.64 1.68
C ALA A 29 -7.13 -6.52 0.65
N VAL A 30 -7.29 -6.89 -0.62
CA VAL A 30 -7.48 -5.92 -1.71
C VAL A 30 -8.93 -5.43 -1.78
N ASP A 31 -9.85 -6.31 -1.43
CA ASP A 31 -11.31 -6.15 -1.55
C ASP A 31 -11.98 -5.71 -0.23
N ASN A 32 -11.20 -5.53 0.83
CA ASN A 32 -11.70 -5.08 2.12
C ASN A 32 -10.69 -4.20 2.83
N HIS A 33 -11.19 -3.31 3.67
CA HIS A 33 -10.36 -2.57 4.63
C HIS A 33 -10.53 -3.14 6.01
N GLN A 34 -9.40 -3.24 6.71
CA GLN A 34 -9.37 -3.54 8.14
C GLN A 34 -9.10 -2.24 8.89
N GLY A 35 -9.93 -1.99 9.90
CA GLY A 35 -9.86 -0.85 10.79
C GLY A 35 -9.22 -1.19 12.14
N PHE A 36 -9.69 -0.51 13.18
CA PHE A 36 -9.21 -0.68 14.54
C PHE A 36 -9.49 -2.07 15.13
N LEU A 37 -8.76 -2.37 16.21
CA LEU A 37 -8.91 -3.56 17.05
C LEU A 37 -9.23 -3.10 18.48
N GLY A 38 -10.12 -3.82 19.18
CA GLY A 38 -10.44 -3.52 20.58
C GLY A 38 -11.45 -2.38 20.72
N THR A 39 -11.03 -1.29 21.35
CA THR A 39 -11.85 -0.08 21.56
C THR A 39 -11.26 1.15 20.87
N ILE A 40 -12.12 2.09 20.52
CA ILE A 40 -11.77 3.43 20.03
C ILE A 40 -12.38 4.50 20.92
N ASP A 41 -11.72 5.66 20.98
CA ASP A 41 -12.24 6.85 21.64
C ASP A 41 -13.31 7.51 20.77
N VAL A 42 -14.54 7.58 21.27
CA VAL A 42 -15.69 8.23 20.60
C VAL A 42 -16.13 9.52 21.28
N SER A 43 -15.38 10.00 22.28
CA SER A 43 -15.74 11.21 23.04
C SER A 43 -15.78 12.49 22.19
N GLY A 44 -15.04 12.50 21.06
CA GLY A 44 -15.00 13.60 20.09
C GLY A 44 -15.90 13.43 18.86
N LEU A 45 -16.74 12.39 18.84
CA LEU A 45 -17.56 12.05 17.67
C LEU A 45 -18.59 13.14 17.38
N THR A 46 -18.57 13.69 16.17
CA THR A 46 -19.63 14.57 15.69
C THR A 46 -20.89 13.76 15.37
N ALA A 47 -22.05 14.42 15.32
CA ALA A 47 -23.33 13.80 14.96
C ALA A 47 -23.27 13.09 13.59
N SER A 48 -22.45 13.58 12.67
CA SER A 48 -22.21 12.98 11.37
C SER A 48 -20.81 13.31 10.88
N ALA A 49 -20.22 12.44 10.06
CA ALA A 49 -18.92 12.69 9.43
C ALA A 49 -18.87 12.21 7.98
N ASN A 50 -18.05 12.89 7.17
CA ASN A 50 -17.82 12.52 5.78
C ASN A 50 -16.78 11.40 5.67
N MET A 51 -17.13 10.37 4.90
CA MET A 51 -16.22 9.32 4.43
C MET A 51 -16.06 9.45 2.93
N LEU A 52 -14.82 9.49 2.44
CA LEU A 52 -14.52 9.49 1.02
C LEU A 52 -14.12 8.08 0.59
N TYR A 53 -14.73 7.57 -0.47
CA TYR A 53 -14.42 6.25 -1.01
C TYR A 53 -14.33 6.23 -2.53
N ARG A 54 -13.63 5.22 -3.04
CA ARG A 54 -13.59 4.90 -4.47
C ARG A 54 -13.60 3.39 -4.65
N LEU A 55 -14.39 2.94 -5.61
CA LEU A 55 -14.44 1.54 -6.01
C LEU A 55 -13.57 1.37 -7.27
N ASN A 56 -12.80 0.28 -7.32
CA ASN A 56 -11.98 -0.09 -8.46
C ASN A 56 -10.93 0.97 -8.88
N GLY A 57 -10.56 1.88 -7.99
CA GLY A 57 -9.36 2.71 -8.14
C GLY A 57 -9.41 3.73 -9.28
N GLN A 58 -10.59 4.02 -9.82
CA GLN A 58 -10.77 4.96 -10.94
C GLN A 58 -11.77 6.06 -10.62
N GLY A 59 -11.52 7.25 -11.16
CA GLY A 59 -12.37 8.43 -10.97
C GLY A 59 -12.11 9.19 -9.67
N ALA A 60 -12.99 10.17 -9.41
CA ALA A 60 -12.96 10.98 -8.20
C ALA A 60 -13.55 10.23 -6.99
N PHE A 61 -13.09 10.56 -5.79
CA PHE A 61 -13.69 10.05 -4.57
C PHE A 61 -15.17 10.46 -4.46
N THR A 62 -15.99 9.51 -4.05
CA THR A 62 -17.41 9.73 -3.71
C THR A 62 -17.54 9.94 -2.21
N THR A 63 -18.37 10.89 -1.81
CA THR A 63 -18.64 11.18 -0.39
C THR A 63 -19.85 10.40 0.11
N ILE A 64 -19.72 9.74 1.25
CA ILE A 64 -20.82 9.25 2.09
C ILE A 64 -20.81 10.06 3.39
N VAL A 65 -22.00 10.46 3.84
CA VAL A 65 -22.17 11.05 5.17
C VAL A 65 -22.63 9.93 6.09
N VAL A 66 -21.81 9.57 7.07
CA VAL A 66 -22.20 8.59 8.10
C VAL A 66 -22.85 9.34 9.26
N ASP A 67 -24.08 8.96 9.60
CA ASP A 67 -24.83 9.50 10.72
C ASP A 67 -24.61 8.65 11.97
N PHE A 68 -24.00 9.27 12.98
CA PHE A 68 -23.72 8.64 14.27
C PHE A 68 -24.84 8.82 15.28
N THR A 69 -25.82 9.69 15.03
CA THR A 69 -26.90 9.98 15.98
C THR A 69 -27.82 8.77 16.22
N ALA A 70 -27.88 7.84 15.27
CA ALA A 70 -28.62 6.60 15.38
C ALA A 70 -27.83 5.48 16.08
N MET A 71 -26.52 5.67 16.29
CA MET A 71 -25.67 4.67 16.93
C MET A 71 -25.81 4.74 18.46
N THR A 72 -25.78 3.57 19.11
CA THR A 72 -25.86 3.48 20.57
C THR A 72 -24.58 2.84 21.08
N PHE A 73 -23.80 3.58 21.86
CA PHE A 73 -22.61 3.09 22.55
C PHE A 73 -22.94 2.84 24.02
N SER A 74 -22.38 1.79 24.60
CA SER A 74 -22.57 1.50 26.04
C SER A 74 -21.77 2.43 26.95
N ASP A 75 -20.70 3.03 26.42
CA ASP A 75 -19.88 4.07 27.03
C ASP A 75 -19.83 5.29 26.08
N ASP A 76 -20.01 6.50 26.62
CA ASP A 76 -19.95 7.74 25.83
C ASP A 76 -18.52 8.15 25.44
N THR A 77 -17.50 7.42 25.92
CA THR A 77 -16.08 7.69 25.67
C THR A 77 -15.38 6.61 24.88
N GLU A 78 -15.81 5.36 24.96
CA GLU A 78 -15.19 4.23 24.25
C GLU A 78 -16.23 3.39 23.51
N ALA A 79 -15.90 2.95 22.29
CA ALA A 79 -16.73 2.01 21.54
C ALA A 79 -15.93 0.78 21.12
N THR A 80 -16.54 -0.40 21.29
CA THR A 80 -16.00 -1.68 20.81
C THR A 80 -16.24 -1.87 19.31
N VAL A 81 -15.48 -2.78 18.69
CA VAL A 81 -15.70 -3.18 17.29
C VAL A 81 -17.16 -3.59 17.04
N ALA A 82 -17.76 -4.38 17.93
CA ALA A 82 -19.13 -4.86 17.78
C ALA A 82 -20.17 -3.73 17.81
N GLU A 83 -19.98 -2.71 18.66
CA GLU A 83 -20.86 -1.54 18.73
C GLU A 83 -20.76 -0.69 17.46
N VAL A 84 -19.53 -0.45 16.99
CA VAL A 84 -19.30 0.30 15.74
C VAL A 84 -19.85 -0.45 14.53
N VAL A 85 -19.66 -1.77 14.45
CA VAL A 85 -20.24 -2.62 13.39
C VAL A 85 -21.76 -2.52 13.39
N THR A 86 -22.38 -2.57 14.57
CA THR A 86 -23.84 -2.44 14.69
C THR A 86 -24.29 -1.07 14.22
N GLY A 87 -23.63 -0.01 14.68
CA GLY A 87 -23.96 1.37 14.32
C GLY A 87 -23.81 1.65 12.82
N LEU A 88 -22.68 1.29 12.22
CA LEU A 88 -22.42 1.47 10.78
C LEU A 88 -23.46 0.75 9.92
N ASN A 89 -23.88 -0.45 10.31
CA ASN A 89 -24.89 -1.19 9.55
C ASN A 89 -26.34 -0.69 9.79
N LEU A 90 -26.58 0.12 10.82
CA LEU A 90 -27.86 0.81 11.02
C LEU A 90 -27.95 2.10 10.19
N ASP A 91 -26.81 2.71 9.86
CA ASP A 91 -26.76 3.88 9.00
C ASP A 91 -27.14 3.49 7.56
N SER A 92 -28.23 4.08 7.06
CA SER A 92 -28.76 3.74 5.73
C SER A 92 -27.89 4.21 4.57
N ALA A 93 -27.09 5.26 4.76
CA ALA A 93 -26.22 5.78 3.71
C ALA A 93 -24.98 4.90 3.55
N PHE A 94 -24.42 4.44 4.67
CA PHE A 94 -23.33 3.49 4.75
C PHE A 94 -23.80 2.12 4.23
N SER A 95 -24.87 1.55 4.80
CA SER A 95 -25.36 0.22 4.44
C SER A 95 -25.88 0.07 3.00
N ALA A 96 -26.14 1.19 2.32
CA ALA A 96 -26.45 1.19 0.89
C ALA A 96 -25.23 0.84 0.02
N VAL A 97 -24.01 1.03 0.53
CA VAL A 97 -22.75 0.86 -0.20
C VAL A 97 -21.85 -0.18 0.45
N PHE A 98 -21.82 -0.22 1.78
CA PHE A 98 -20.87 -0.98 2.57
C PHE A 98 -21.52 -1.83 3.63
N THR A 99 -20.88 -2.95 3.94
CA THR A 99 -21.23 -3.77 5.10
C THR A 99 -20.04 -3.83 6.04
N ALA A 100 -20.30 -3.55 7.31
CA ALA A 100 -19.32 -3.67 8.37
C ALA A 100 -19.45 -5.04 9.05
N SER A 101 -18.33 -5.64 9.43
CA SER A 101 -18.30 -6.86 10.24
C SER A 101 -17.05 -6.88 11.12
N GLU A 102 -17.00 -7.77 12.10
CA GLU A 102 -15.75 -8.11 12.78
C GLU A 102 -15.04 -9.23 12.01
N ASP A 103 -13.75 -9.06 11.71
CA ASP A 103 -12.96 -10.11 11.06
C ASP A 103 -12.72 -11.26 12.04
N SER A 104 -13.09 -12.49 11.66
CA SER A 104 -13.00 -13.65 12.55
C SER A 104 -11.57 -14.09 12.89
N THR A 105 -10.58 -13.57 12.19
CA THR A 105 -9.16 -13.92 12.38
C THR A 105 -8.42 -12.84 13.15
N THR A 106 -8.67 -11.57 12.79
CA THR A 106 -7.96 -10.43 13.37
C THR A 106 -8.76 -9.70 14.44
N GLU A 107 -10.06 -9.98 14.60
CA GLU A 107 -10.99 -9.30 15.51
C GLU A 107 -11.12 -7.78 15.22
N ARG A 108 -10.68 -7.35 14.03
CA ARG A 108 -10.72 -5.96 13.58
C ARG A 108 -12.06 -5.61 12.93
N LEU A 109 -12.39 -4.33 12.93
CA LEU A 109 -13.42 -3.80 12.02
C LEU A 109 -13.04 -4.17 10.58
N LYS A 110 -13.96 -4.78 9.84
CA LYS A 110 -13.84 -5.09 8.42
C LYS A 110 -14.95 -4.37 7.66
N ILE A 111 -14.58 -3.68 6.59
CA ILE A 111 -15.53 -3.01 5.69
C ILE A 111 -15.38 -3.60 4.29
N VAL A 112 -16.50 -4.01 3.71
CA VAL A 112 -16.63 -4.55 2.35
C VAL A 112 -17.70 -3.81 1.58
N GLU A 113 -17.61 -3.77 0.25
CA GLU A 113 -18.73 -3.31 -0.59
C GLU A 113 -19.92 -4.29 -0.46
N THR A 114 -21.11 -3.76 -0.19
CA THR A 114 -22.33 -4.58 -0.03
C THR A 114 -22.71 -5.33 -1.30
N ALA A 115 -22.45 -4.74 -2.48
CA ALA A 115 -22.76 -5.39 -3.74
C ALA A 115 -21.80 -6.56 -4.06
N ASP A 116 -20.65 -6.63 -3.39
CA ASP A 116 -19.60 -7.64 -3.61
C ASP A 116 -19.15 -7.71 -5.07
N THR A 117 -19.05 -6.55 -5.72
CA THR A 117 -18.64 -6.39 -7.12
C THR A 117 -17.31 -5.67 -7.28
N ALA A 118 -16.93 -4.88 -6.28
CA ALA A 118 -15.66 -4.17 -6.25
C ALA A 118 -14.52 -5.17 -6.06
N THR A 119 -13.61 -5.21 -7.03
CA THR A 119 -12.35 -5.94 -6.87
C THR A 119 -11.36 -5.18 -6.00
N TYR A 120 -11.68 -3.92 -5.72
CA TYR A 120 -10.81 -3.00 -5.03
C TYR A 120 -11.58 -1.85 -4.36
N LEU A 121 -11.23 -1.56 -3.12
CA LEU A 121 -11.83 -0.51 -2.30
C LEU A 121 -10.77 0.46 -1.81
N GLU A 122 -11.00 1.76 -1.95
CA GLU A 122 -10.18 2.83 -1.38
C GLU A 122 -10.99 3.70 -0.44
N PHE A 123 -10.38 4.06 0.69
CA PHE A 123 -10.85 5.12 1.57
C PHE A 123 -9.81 6.23 1.64
N ALA A 124 -10.30 7.47 1.68
CA ALA A 124 -9.48 8.66 1.83
C ALA A 124 -9.94 9.48 3.05
N PRO A 125 -9.00 10.15 3.73
CA PRO A 125 -9.37 11.14 4.74
C PRO A 125 -10.14 12.29 4.09
N SER A 126 -11.23 12.72 4.73
CA SER A 126 -11.90 13.96 4.35
C SER A 126 -11.27 15.14 5.10
N THR A 127 -11.20 16.29 4.45
CA THR A 127 -10.61 17.52 5.01
C THR A 127 -11.52 18.25 6.01
N VAL A 128 -12.80 17.84 6.09
CA VAL A 128 -13.81 18.45 6.96
C VAL A 128 -14.00 17.64 8.23
N ASP A 129 -14.19 16.33 8.08
CA ASP A 129 -14.33 15.36 9.16
C ASP A 129 -13.57 14.09 8.77
N ASN A 130 -12.81 13.49 9.69
CA ASN A 130 -11.99 12.32 9.39
C ASN A 130 -12.47 11.06 10.11
N ILE A 131 -13.61 10.53 9.66
CA ILE A 131 -14.12 9.24 10.15
C ILE A 131 -13.18 8.08 9.82
N THR A 132 -12.42 8.15 8.72
CA THR A 132 -11.49 7.07 8.35
C THR A 132 -10.38 6.91 9.38
N GLU A 133 -9.95 7.99 10.02
CA GLU A 133 -9.01 7.98 11.15
C GLU A 133 -9.61 7.28 12.38
N LEU A 134 -10.82 7.68 12.78
CA LEU A 134 -11.52 7.08 13.92
C LEU A 134 -11.69 5.57 13.73
N LEU A 135 -12.15 5.17 12.55
CA LEU A 135 -12.35 3.76 12.19
C LEU A 135 -11.02 3.01 12.01
N GLY A 136 -9.88 3.71 12.06
CA GLY A 136 -8.55 3.14 11.91
C GLY A 136 -8.25 2.66 10.48
N LEU A 137 -8.98 3.15 9.48
CA LEU A 137 -8.83 2.76 8.08
C LEU A 137 -7.57 3.41 7.53
N GLY A 138 -6.50 2.64 7.37
CA GLY A 138 -5.19 3.16 6.95
C GLY A 138 -4.41 3.88 8.06
N ALA A 139 -4.80 3.72 9.33
CA ALA A 139 -4.07 4.28 10.47
C ALA A 139 -2.76 3.53 10.74
N TYR A 140 -1.73 4.26 11.16
CA TYR A 140 -0.43 3.71 11.56
C TYR A 140 0.04 4.35 12.87
N SER A 141 0.97 3.69 13.58
CA SER A 141 1.54 4.21 14.82
C SER A 141 2.19 5.58 14.63
N GLY A 142 1.59 6.63 15.21
CA GLY A 142 2.07 8.01 15.09
C GLY A 142 1.53 8.78 13.88
N ASN A 143 0.70 8.16 13.03
CA ASN A 143 -0.11 8.87 12.04
C ASN A 143 -1.51 8.25 11.89
N ALA A 144 -2.50 9.01 12.34
CA ALA A 144 -3.90 8.64 12.33
C ALA A 144 -4.60 9.00 10.98
N LEU A 145 -3.94 9.79 10.13
CA LEU A 145 -4.35 10.17 8.78
C LEU A 145 -3.73 9.22 7.75
N GLY A 146 -4.53 8.53 6.94
CA GLY A 146 -3.94 7.65 5.94
C GLY A 146 -4.89 7.07 4.93
N PHE A 147 -4.38 6.94 3.71
CA PHE A 147 -4.92 6.04 2.71
C PHE A 147 -4.60 4.60 3.11
N GLY A 148 -5.64 3.76 3.25
CA GLY A 148 -5.44 2.32 3.46
C GLY A 148 -4.91 1.63 2.21
N THR A 149 -5.36 2.06 1.02
CA THR A 149 -4.90 1.52 -0.25
C THR A 149 -4.97 2.57 -1.35
N HIS A 150 -4.01 2.53 -2.28
CA HIS A 150 -3.97 3.40 -3.44
C HIS A 150 -3.50 2.63 -4.69
N PHE A 151 -4.20 2.83 -5.81
CA PHE A 151 -3.79 2.33 -7.12
C PHE A 151 -3.18 3.43 -7.98
N ILE A 152 -2.04 3.13 -8.58
CA ILE A 152 -1.35 3.97 -9.54
C ILE A 152 -1.44 3.30 -10.90
N ASP A 153 -2.15 3.97 -11.81
CA ASP A 153 -2.24 3.61 -13.21
C ASP A 153 -1.00 4.13 -13.95
N CYS A 154 -0.33 3.25 -14.70
CA CYS A 154 0.76 3.61 -15.59
C CYS A 154 0.61 2.94 -16.97
N PHE A 155 -0.61 2.59 -17.39
CA PHE A 155 -0.89 1.90 -18.66
C PHE A 155 -0.59 2.77 -19.90
N ASP A 156 -0.26 4.05 -19.67
CA ASP A 156 0.19 5.05 -20.62
C ASP A 156 1.73 5.24 -20.65
N ASN A 157 2.48 4.41 -19.90
CA ASN A 157 3.93 4.51 -19.67
C ASN A 157 4.34 5.71 -18.78
N SER A 158 3.46 6.17 -17.90
CA SER A 158 3.78 7.24 -16.95
C SER A 158 4.63 6.80 -15.75
N GLY A 159 4.98 5.51 -15.63
CA GLY A 159 5.76 4.98 -14.52
C GLY A 159 6.79 3.92 -14.89
N ALA A 160 7.90 3.89 -14.14
CA ALA A 160 8.95 2.88 -14.24
C ALA A 160 9.39 2.39 -12.86
N LEU A 161 9.85 1.14 -12.78
CA LEU A 161 10.34 0.54 -11.53
C LEU A 161 11.75 -0.02 -11.71
N GLY A 162 12.72 0.60 -11.04
CA GLY A 162 14.04 0.02 -10.83
C GLY A 162 13.99 -1.00 -9.70
N LEU A 163 14.64 -2.17 -9.87
CA LEU A 163 14.74 -3.22 -8.84
C LEU A 163 16.18 -3.53 -8.38
N PRO A 164 16.95 -2.55 -7.85
CA PRO A 164 18.22 -2.81 -7.21
C PRO A 164 18.10 -3.89 -6.12
N LYS A 165 18.97 -4.90 -6.19
CA LYS A 165 19.03 -5.96 -5.17
C LYS A 165 19.88 -5.52 -3.99
N GLU A 166 19.39 -5.71 -2.77
CA GLU A 166 20.20 -5.53 -1.58
C GLU A 166 20.93 -6.83 -1.26
N ILE A 167 22.23 -6.87 -1.55
CA ILE A 167 23.07 -8.06 -1.35
C ILE A 167 24.09 -7.74 -0.26
N LYS A 168 24.26 -8.65 0.70
CA LYS A 168 25.45 -8.69 1.54
C LYS A 168 26.51 -9.48 0.79
N ASP A 169 27.62 -8.82 0.47
CA ASP A 169 28.75 -9.44 -0.19
C ASP A 169 29.43 -10.50 0.70
N PHE A 170 30.29 -11.30 0.07
CA PHE A 170 31.05 -12.36 0.73
C PHE A 170 31.85 -11.82 1.91
N GLU A 171 31.76 -12.50 3.06
CA GLU A 171 32.66 -12.29 4.19
C GLU A 171 33.41 -13.59 4.44
N GLU A 172 34.73 -13.49 4.39
CA GLU A 172 35.66 -14.49 4.89
C GLU A 172 36.03 -14.09 6.31
N ILE A 173 35.66 -14.93 7.28
CA ILE A 173 35.97 -14.72 8.69
C ILE A 173 37.03 -15.73 9.07
N GLU A 174 38.21 -15.25 9.40
CA GLU A 174 39.30 -16.07 9.95
C GLU A 174 39.18 -16.11 11.47
N ILE A 175 39.03 -17.31 12.03
CA ILE A 175 39.00 -17.54 13.47
C ILE A 175 40.25 -18.35 13.83
N GLU A 176 41.07 -17.82 14.72
CA GLU A 176 42.21 -18.54 15.27
C GLU A 176 41.72 -19.49 16.38
N SER A 177 41.94 -20.78 16.17
CA SER A 177 41.55 -21.83 17.10
C SER A 177 42.50 -21.89 18.29
N GLY A 178 42.07 -22.53 19.38
CA GLY A 178 42.89 -22.69 20.59
C GLY A 178 44.19 -23.50 20.41
N ASP A 179 44.38 -24.15 19.25
CA ASP A 179 45.61 -24.84 18.85
C ASP A 179 46.51 -24.03 17.91
N GLY A 180 46.16 -22.77 17.61
CA GLY A 180 46.89 -21.89 16.70
C GLY A 180 46.61 -22.15 15.22
N SER A 181 45.63 -22.98 14.88
CA SER A 181 45.18 -23.16 13.50
C SER A 181 44.15 -22.10 13.09
N THR A 182 44.32 -21.52 11.90
CA THR A 182 43.33 -20.59 11.32
C THR A 182 42.23 -21.37 10.64
N ILE A 183 41.00 -21.22 11.12
CA ILE A 183 39.81 -21.72 10.44
C ILE A 183 39.22 -20.54 9.66
N SER A 184 39.26 -20.63 8.33
CA SER A 184 38.53 -19.69 7.47
C SER A 184 37.10 -20.18 7.27
N MET A 185 36.13 -19.34 7.63
CA MET A 185 34.73 -19.54 7.32
C MET A 185 34.32 -18.57 6.22
N VAL A 186 34.04 -19.11 5.03
CA VAL A 186 33.51 -18.33 3.91
C VAL A 186 31.99 -18.34 4.00
N THR A 187 31.39 -17.17 4.20
CA THR A 187 29.94 -16.99 4.11
C THR A 187 29.55 -16.55 2.70
N ALA A 188 28.57 -17.24 2.10
CA ALA A 188 28.08 -16.91 0.77
C ALA A 188 27.35 -15.56 0.77
N ALA A 189 27.33 -14.88 -0.38
CA ALA A 189 26.55 -13.66 -0.56
C ALA A 189 25.06 -13.91 -0.23
N LEU A 190 24.48 -13.02 0.57
CA LEU A 190 23.11 -13.13 1.06
C LEU A 190 22.24 -12.04 0.43
N LEU A 191 21.18 -12.41 -0.28
CA LEU A 191 20.14 -11.47 -0.70
C LEU A 191 19.32 -11.08 0.55
N LYS A 192 19.37 -9.80 0.92
CA LYS A 192 18.66 -9.25 2.09
C LYS A 192 17.29 -8.66 1.74
N GLY A 193 17.11 -8.30 0.48
CA GLY A 193 15.90 -7.61 0.02
C GLY A 193 16.10 -6.91 -1.31
N LEU A 194 15.25 -5.93 -1.56
CA LEU A 194 15.32 -5.05 -2.73
C LEU A 194 15.28 -3.59 -2.24
N ASN A 195 15.86 -2.69 -3.03
CA ASN A 195 15.66 -1.25 -2.86
C ASN A 195 15.00 -0.67 -4.13
N PRO A 196 13.70 -0.95 -4.37
CA PRO A 196 13.04 -0.49 -5.57
C PRO A 196 13.02 1.04 -5.67
N SER A 197 13.00 1.53 -6.90
CA SER A 197 12.84 2.95 -7.20
C SER A 197 11.68 3.10 -8.18
N LEU A 198 10.58 3.69 -7.72
CA LEU A 198 9.40 3.96 -8.53
C LEU A 198 9.48 5.40 -9.05
N ALA A 199 9.64 5.57 -10.35
CA ALA A 199 9.67 6.89 -10.99
C ALA A 199 8.34 7.15 -11.71
N LEU A 200 7.76 8.34 -11.52
CA LEU A 200 6.47 8.76 -12.07
C LEU A 200 6.57 10.13 -12.77
N ASN A 201 5.74 10.33 -13.80
CA ASN A 201 5.64 11.60 -14.51
C ASN A 201 4.97 12.72 -13.70
N ASP A 202 4.16 12.36 -12.71
CA ASP A 202 3.43 13.30 -11.86
C ASP A 202 3.53 12.89 -10.38
N GLU A 203 3.28 13.84 -9.48
CA GLU A 203 3.26 13.59 -8.04
C GLU A 203 1.97 12.86 -7.65
N SER A 204 2.10 11.67 -7.09
CA SER A 204 0.98 11.00 -6.42
C SER A 204 1.00 11.37 -4.95
N TRP A 205 0.14 12.32 -4.57
CA TRP A 205 0.04 12.77 -3.18
C TRP A 205 -0.48 11.67 -2.26
N GLU A 206 -1.40 10.85 -2.77
CA GLU A 206 -1.96 9.69 -2.09
C GLU A 206 -0.88 8.64 -1.81
N LEU A 207 -0.02 8.35 -2.80
CA LEU A 207 1.13 7.48 -2.57
C LEU A 207 2.09 8.11 -1.54
N LYS A 208 2.39 9.40 -1.66
CA LYS A 208 3.29 10.11 -0.76
C LYS A 208 2.81 10.05 0.69
N GLU A 209 1.53 10.30 0.93
CA GLU A 209 0.91 10.10 2.23
C GLU A 209 1.03 8.66 2.69
N LEU A 210 0.69 7.70 1.85
CA LEU A 210 0.73 6.27 2.17
C LEU A 210 2.11 5.84 2.65
N ILE A 211 3.18 6.24 1.95
CA ILE A 211 4.55 5.79 2.21
C ILE A 211 5.29 6.60 3.29
N MET A 212 5.02 7.90 3.43
CA MET A 212 5.75 8.78 4.37
C MET A 212 4.95 9.09 5.64
N GLY A 213 3.62 9.01 5.59
CA GLY A 213 2.76 9.27 6.73
C GLY A 213 2.62 10.76 7.06
N GLY A 214 2.57 11.65 6.08
CA GLY A 214 2.13 13.04 6.27
C GLY A 214 0.65 13.24 5.98
N SER A 215 0.27 14.50 5.76
CA SER A 215 -1.06 14.89 5.30
C SER A 215 -0.97 15.86 4.12
N ASN A 216 -1.88 15.73 3.17
CA ASN A 216 -2.04 16.58 2.02
C ASN A 216 -3.30 17.41 2.21
N ASP A 217 -3.14 18.72 2.22
CA ASP A 217 -4.23 19.68 2.21
C ASP A 217 -4.40 20.24 0.80
N GLN A 218 -5.45 19.76 0.12
CA GLN A 218 -5.83 20.21 -1.23
C GLN A 218 -6.65 21.52 -1.21
N THR A 219 -6.99 22.06 -0.04
CA THR A 219 -7.87 23.22 0.11
C THR A 219 -7.12 24.54 0.30
N VAL A 220 -5.79 24.50 0.43
CA VAL A 220 -4.96 25.69 0.64
C VAL A 220 -5.04 26.63 -0.55
N THR A 221 -5.75 27.75 -0.37
CA THR A 221 -5.93 28.75 -1.42
C THR A 221 -4.57 29.34 -1.88
N GLY A 222 -4.30 29.28 -3.17
CA GLY A 222 -3.09 29.84 -3.79
C GLY A 222 -1.89 28.88 -3.87
N VAL A 223 -2.05 27.61 -3.48
CA VAL A 223 -1.07 26.55 -3.68
C VAL A 223 -1.77 25.35 -4.30
N SER A 224 -1.17 24.71 -5.30
CA SER A 224 -1.80 23.60 -6.04
C SER A 224 -1.94 22.29 -5.25
N ASN A 225 -1.41 22.23 -4.02
CA ASN A 225 -1.57 21.22 -2.96
C ASN A 225 -0.51 21.48 -1.88
N ARG A 226 -0.79 21.19 -0.60
CA ARG A 226 0.21 21.29 0.48
C ARG A 226 0.36 19.96 1.21
N TYR A 227 1.49 19.30 1.00
CA TYR A 227 1.93 18.22 1.86
C TYR A 227 2.62 18.74 3.12
N THR A 228 2.17 18.24 4.27
CA THR A 228 2.78 18.45 5.57
C THR A 228 3.38 17.12 6.03
N PRO A 229 4.71 17.02 6.17
CA PRO A 229 5.35 15.80 6.65
C PRO A 229 4.95 15.52 8.10
N PRO A 230 5.07 14.26 8.56
CA PRO A 230 4.78 13.93 9.94
C PRO A 230 5.67 14.68 10.92
N THR A 231 5.13 14.92 12.12
CA THR A 231 5.87 15.55 13.22
C THR A 231 6.79 14.53 13.91
N GLY A 232 7.67 15.01 14.79
CA GLY A 232 8.58 14.16 15.58
C GLY A 232 7.89 13.17 16.54
N GLY A 233 6.55 13.18 16.64
CA GLY A 233 5.79 12.13 17.31
C GLY A 233 5.77 10.79 16.56
N GLN A 234 6.06 10.80 15.25
CA GLN A 234 6.18 9.58 14.47
C GLN A 234 7.60 9.00 14.61
N VAL A 235 7.70 7.83 15.24
CA VAL A 235 8.99 7.19 15.55
C VAL A 235 9.55 6.40 14.37
N TYR A 236 8.68 5.95 13.45
CA TYR A 236 9.05 5.05 12.35
C TYR A 236 8.31 5.41 11.05
N LEU A 237 8.91 5.13 9.90
CA LEU A 237 8.22 5.25 8.61
C LEU A 237 7.07 4.22 8.53
N PRO A 238 5.95 4.55 7.88
CA PRO A 238 4.86 3.61 7.68
C PRO A 238 5.34 2.33 6.98
N GLY A 239 4.87 1.19 7.45
CA GLY A 239 4.98 -0.07 6.71
C GLY A 239 3.89 -0.15 5.65
N PHE A 240 4.23 -0.61 4.45
CA PHE A 240 3.27 -0.87 3.39
C PHE A 240 3.64 -2.12 2.59
N ALA A 241 2.66 -2.65 1.85
CA ALA A 241 2.82 -3.67 0.84
C ALA A 241 2.52 -3.09 -0.55
N GLY A 242 3.10 -3.68 -1.58
CA GLY A 242 2.90 -3.29 -2.96
C GLY A 242 2.71 -4.48 -3.88
N GLU A 243 1.92 -4.32 -4.92
CA GLU A 243 1.90 -5.20 -6.08
C GLU A 243 2.21 -4.36 -7.31
N VAL A 244 3.21 -4.78 -8.09
CA VAL A 244 3.57 -4.08 -9.33
C VAL A 244 3.37 -5.00 -10.52
N TYR A 245 2.83 -4.45 -11.60
CA TYR A 245 2.45 -5.19 -12.79
C TYR A 245 3.29 -4.73 -13.98
N GLU A 246 4.08 -5.65 -14.51
CA GLU A 246 4.90 -5.44 -15.71
C GLU A 246 4.29 -6.23 -16.87
N ALA A 247 4.04 -5.57 -18.01
CA ALA A 247 3.57 -6.26 -19.21
C ALA A 247 4.57 -7.32 -19.67
N LYS A 248 4.04 -8.50 -20.03
CA LYS A 248 4.80 -9.60 -20.61
C LYS A 248 4.41 -9.78 -22.06
N TYR A 249 5.40 -9.81 -22.94
CA TYR A 249 5.21 -9.94 -24.37
C TYR A 249 5.66 -11.31 -24.88
N ASP A 250 5.13 -11.71 -26.03
CA ASP A 250 5.63 -12.87 -26.76
C ASP A 250 7.12 -12.72 -27.09
N LYS A 251 7.81 -13.86 -27.13
CA LYS A 251 9.25 -13.90 -27.38
C LYS A 251 9.61 -13.16 -28.68
N GLY A 252 10.42 -12.11 -28.55
CA GLY A 252 10.89 -11.31 -29.70
C GLY A 252 9.92 -10.23 -30.14
N SER A 253 8.84 -9.97 -29.39
CA SER A 253 7.96 -8.83 -29.59
C SER A 253 7.88 -7.96 -28.34
N ASN A 254 7.59 -6.68 -28.55
CA ASN A 254 7.31 -5.68 -27.53
C ASN A 254 6.10 -4.83 -27.94
N LEU A 255 5.26 -5.37 -28.84
CA LEU A 255 4.05 -4.69 -29.31
C LEU A 255 2.90 -5.04 -28.36
N ARG A 256 2.09 -4.04 -28.00
CA ARG A 256 0.91 -4.21 -27.13
C ARG A 256 -0.04 -5.33 -27.60
N ASN A 257 -0.20 -5.49 -28.91
CA ASN A 257 -1.02 -6.55 -29.50
C ASN A 257 -0.49 -7.98 -29.29
N ASN A 258 0.78 -8.12 -28.92
CA ASN A 258 1.45 -9.39 -28.67
C ASN A 258 1.73 -9.60 -27.17
N MET A 259 0.96 -8.91 -26.32
CA MET A 259 1.01 -9.09 -24.88
C MET A 259 0.40 -10.46 -24.53
N THR A 260 1.11 -11.21 -23.68
CA THR A 260 0.73 -12.57 -23.27
C THR A 260 0.21 -12.64 -21.85
N GLY A 261 0.43 -11.58 -21.06
CA GLY A 261 0.07 -11.51 -19.66
C GLY A 261 0.90 -10.46 -18.93
N TYR A 262 1.01 -10.64 -17.62
CA TYR A 262 1.72 -9.74 -16.72
C TYR A 262 2.65 -10.51 -15.79
N LYS A 263 3.80 -9.92 -15.48
CA LYS A 263 4.58 -10.31 -14.31
C LYS A 263 4.08 -9.50 -13.13
N ARG A 264 3.62 -10.17 -12.08
CA ARG A 264 3.27 -9.53 -10.80
C ARG A 264 4.45 -9.66 -9.86
N LEU A 265 4.91 -8.53 -9.35
CA LEU A 265 5.89 -8.45 -8.27
C LEU A 265 5.16 -8.08 -6.98
N ASN A 266 5.09 -9.00 -6.03
CA ASN A 266 4.53 -8.72 -4.70
C ASN A 266 5.66 -8.27 -3.78
N LEU A 267 5.51 -7.09 -3.19
CA LEU A 267 6.43 -6.45 -2.27
C LEU A 267 5.75 -6.35 -0.91
N ASN A 268 5.86 -7.39 -0.09
CA ASN A 268 4.96 -7.52 1.05
C ASN A 268 5.38 -6.63 2.23
N ASN A 269 6.67 -6.46 2.51
CA ASN A 269 7.10 -5.64 3.64
C ASN A 269 8.03 -4.52 3.18
N CYS A 270 7.44 -3.34 2.98
CA CYS A 270 8.11 -2.17 2.46
C CYS A 270 8.10 -1.02 3.46
N ASN A 271 9.15 -0.20 3.38
CA ASN A 271 9.12 1.19 3.81
C ASN A 271 9.60 2.06 2.64
N GLY A 272 9.31 3.35 2.67
CA GLY A 272 9.60 4.22 1.54
C GLY A 272 9.68 5.67 1.93
N ILE A 273 10.25 6.45 1.01
CA ILE A 273 10.36 7.89 1.10
C ILE A 273 10.38 8.47 -0.30
N GLU A 274 9.93 9.70 -0.45
CA GLU A 274 10.26 10.50 -1.63
C GLU A 274 11.77 10.56 -1.81
N GLY A 275 12.22 10.26 -3.01
CA GLY A 275 13.61 10.23 -3.41
C GLY A 275 13.96 11.39 -4.33
N ASP A 276 15.24 11.75 -4.34
CA ASP A 276 15.77 12.61 -5.38
C ASP A 276 15.74 11.89 -6.73
N LEU A 277 15.35 12.61 -7.78
CA LEU A 277 15.47 12.11 -9.15
C LEU A 277 16.94 11.87 -9.48
N ASN A 278 17.26 10.67 -9.96
CA ASN A 278 18.57 10.41 -10.53
C ASN A 278 18.72 11.12 -11.90
N ASP A 279 19.96 11.41 -12.32
CA ASP A 279 20.20 12.18 -13.54
C ASP A 279 19.69 11.50 -14.83
N GLU A 280 19.58 10.16 -14.83
CA GLU A 280 19.06 9.38 -15.96
C GLU A 280 17.54 9.45 -16.09
N VAL A 281 16.83 9.64 -14.98
CA VAL A 281 15.36 9.64 -14.87
C VAL A 281 14.77 11.05 -14.98
N LYS A 282 15.53 12.10 -14.64
CA LYS A 282 15.15 13.52 -14.81
C LYS A 282 14.72 13.91 -16.22
N ALA A 283 15.10 13.13 -17.23
CA ALA A 283 14.74 13.39 -18.62
C ALA A 283 13.25 13.20 -18.91
N TRP A 284 12.54 12.41 -18.10
CA TRP A 284 11.14 12.05 -18.37
C TRP A 284 10.25 12.01 -17.12
N ALA A 285 10.77 11.62 -15.94
CA ALA A 285 9.99 11.60 -14.71
C ALA A 285 10.15 12.88 -13.90
N THR A 286 9.10 13.26 -13.18
CA THR A 286 9.08 14.45 -12.31
C THR A 286 9.23 14.07 -10.84
N TYR A 287 8.87 12.83 -10.47
CA TYR A 287 8.93 12.34 -9.10
C TYR A 287 9.51 10.93 -9.03
N GLN A 288 10.16 10.64 -7.91
CA GLN A 288 10.71 9.32 -7.61
C GLN A 288 10.44 8.96 -6.16
N TYR A 289 10.04 7.70 -5.92
CA TYR A 289 9.86 7.13 -4.60
C TYR A 289 10.85 5.99 -4.41
N ASN A 290 11.69 6.12 -3.39
CA ASN A 290 12.66 5.11 -3.03
C ASN A 290 12.03 4.19 -1.99
N LEU A 291 11.91 2.92 -2.34
CA LEU A 291 11.32 1.89 -1.52
C LEU A 291 12.41 0.96 -1.00
N ARG A 292 12.15 0.34 0.13
CA ARG A 292 13.02 -0.66 0.74
C ARG A 292 12.17 -1.84 1.14
N VAL A 293 12.47 -2.97 0.55
CA VAL A 293 11.73 -4.23 0.69
C VAL A 293 12.59 -5.19 1.47
N ARG A 294 12.05 -5.74 2.55
CA ARG A 294 12.79 -6.62 3.46
C ARG A 294 12.02 -7.89 3.76
N GLU A 295 12.76 -8.94 4.10
CA GLU A 295 12.18 -10.12 4.73
C GLU A 295 11.45 -9.73 6.02
N TYR A 296 10.45 -10.53 6.36
CA TYR A 296 9.60 -10.29 7.52
C TYR A 296 9.27 -11.60 8.24
N PHE A 297 8.77 -11.47 9.46
CA PHE A 297 8.40 -12.61 10.30
C PHE A 297 6.91 -12.54 10.62
N ILE A 298 6.21 -13.65 10.42
CA ILE A 298 4.86 -13.84 10.94
C ILE A 298 4.89 -15.08 11.83
N SER A 299 4.54 -14.91 13.10
CA SER A 299 4.43 -16.02 14.06
C SER A 299 5.67 -16.94 14.10
N GLY A 300 6.87 -16.34 14.00
CA GLY A 300 8.16 -17.04 14.04
C GLY A 300 8.64 -17.64 12.71
N THR A 301 7.83 -17.57 11.64
CA THR A 301 8.22 -18.02 10.30
C THR A 301 8.75 -16.85 9.48
N ARG A 302 9.90 -17.02 8.83
CA ARG A 302 10.54 -16.01 7.97
C ARG A 302 10.00 -16.11 6.55
N TYR A 303 9.61 -14.97 5.98
CA TYR A 303 9.10 -14.85 4.63
C TYR A 303 10.03 -13.97 3.78
N PRO A 304 10.17 -14.26 2.47
CA PRO A 304 10.96 -13.42 1.57
C PRO A 304 10.34 -12.03 1.45
N GLY A 305 11.17 -11.01 1.22
CA GLY A 305 10.67 -9.63 1.06
C GLY A 305 9.80 -9.44 -0.19
N TYR A 306 10.01 -10.26 -1.23
CA TYR A 306 9.24 -10.21 -2.45
C TYR A 306 8.96 -11.60 -3.04
N THR A 307 7.91 -11.69 -3.85
CA THR A 307 7.63 -12.84 -4.71
C THR A 307 7.31 -12.39 -6.13
N GLU A 308 7.52 -13.28 -7.10
CA GLU A 308 7.22 -13.03 -8.50
C GLU A 308 6.25 -14.09 -9.01
N ASP A 309 5.14 -13.63 -9.57
CA ASP A 309 4.13 -14.49 -10.20
C ASP A 309 3.94 -14.07 -11.67
N PHE A 310 3.44 -15.00 -12.48
CA PHE A 310 2.96 -14.69 -13.83
C PHE A 310 1.45 -14.83 -13.87
N LEU A 311 0.80 -13.80 -14.40
CA LEU A 311 -0.63 -13.76 -14.63
C LEU A 311 -0.88 -13.81 -16.14
N SER A 312 -1.82 -14.64 -16.56
CA SER A 312 -2.45 -14.52 -17.87
C SER A 312 -3.28 -13.23 -17.95
N LEU A 313 -3.66 -12.82 -19.15
CA LEU A 313 -4.54 -11.67 -19.35
C LEU A 313 -5.86 -11.81 -18.58
N ALA A 314 -6.49 -13.00 -18.66
CA ALA A 314 -7.74 -13.26 -17.96
C ALA A 314 -7.60 -13.19 -16.43
N GLU A 315 -6.51 -13.71 -15.87
CA GLU A 315 -6.23 -13.59 -14.42
C GLU A 315 -6.00 -12.13 -14.01
N PHE A 316 -5.33 -11.34 -14.85
CA PHE A 316 -5.14 -9.92 -14.60
C PHE A 316 -6.47 -9.15 -14.67
N ASP A 317 -7.32 -9.44 -15.65
CA ASP A 317 -8.65 -8.82 -15.79
C ASP A 317 -9.52 -9.09 -14.54
N THR A 318 -9.40 -10.27 -13.92
CA THR A 318 -10.14 -10.58 -12.68
C THR A 318 -9.70 -9.75 -11.47
N LEU A 319 -8.53 -9.11 -11.54
CA LEU A 319 -8.10 -8.16 -10.50
C LEU A 319 -8.85 -6.83 -10.60
N GLY A 320 -9.58 -6.59 -11.69
CA GLY A 320 -10.29 -5.33 -11.99
C GLY A 320 -9.35 -4.12 -12.10
N ILE A 321 -8.05 -4.37 -12.29
CA ILE A 321 -7.05 -3.35 -12.57
C ILE A 321 -7.03 -3.15 -14.08
N THR A 322 -7.87 -2.27 -14.59
CA THR A 322 -7.96 -2.04 -16.04
C THR A 322 -7.38 -0.70 -16.41
N ALA A 323 -6.77 -0.63 -17.60
CA ALA A 323 -6.55 0.64 -18.27
C ALA A 323 -7.93 1.23 -18.57
N GLY A 324 -8.19 2.45 -18.10
CA GLY A 324 -9.40 3.19 -18.48
C GLY A 324 -9.55 3.34 -19.99
#